data_AF-A0A3M2A3M6-F1
#
_entry.id   AF-A0A3M2A3M6-F1
#
_cell.length_a   1.000
_cell.length_b   1.000
_cell.length_c   1.000
_cell.angle_alpha   90.00
_cell.angle_beta   90.00
_cell.angle_gamma   90.00
#
_symmetry.space_group_name_H-M   'P 1'
#
loop_
_entity.id
_entity.type
_entity.pdbx_description
1 polymer ?
#
loop_
_entity_poly.entity_id
_entity_poly.type
_entity_poly.pdbx_seq_one_letter_code
_entity_poly.pdbx_strand_id
1 'polypeptide(L)'
;MGAEQKIRDLARVEPAEGGWFTVYLNTRWSSEKERERVRIFVKSRLRECGQQAAEPGDRRAEEARDRIEEYVRQVVARERDEEYDGIALFACGRQGVFEVLRCHIPFRDEVACGDRPFLRQAARVLWEGERGVLAQVGA
;
A
#
# COMPACT_ATOMS: atom_id res chain seq x y z
N MET A 1 4.26 5.59 -17.55
CA MET A 1 2.99 6.13 -17.03
C MET A 1 3.31 6.93 -15.77
N GLY A 2 2.87 8.19 -15.68
CA GLY A 2 3.14 9.03 -14.50
C GLY A 2 2.34 8.59 -13.27
N ALA A 3 2.79 8.95 -12.08
CA ALA A 3 2.11 8.64 -10.82
C ALA A 3 0.69 9.21 -10.73
N GLU A 4 0.47 10.37 -11.34
CA GLU A 4 -0.84 11.00 -11.45
C GLU A 4 -1.85 10.14 -12.21
N GLN A 5 -1.44 9.58 -13.36
CA GLN A 5 -2.31 8.72 -14.16
C GLN A 5 -2.71 7.46 -13.39
N LYS A 6 -1.77 6.83 -12.67
CA LYS A 6 -2.08 5.66 -11.84
C LYS A 6 -3.09 5.95 -10.74
N ILE A 7 -2.93 7.05 -10.03
CA ILE A 7 -3.86 7.43 -8.95
C ILE A 7 -5.23 7.76 -9.53
N ARG A 8 -5.27 8.38 -10.72
CA ARG A 8 -6.51 8.61 -11.47
C ARG A 8 -7.17 7.31 -11.91
N ASP A 9 -6.40 6.31 -12.32
CA ASP A 9 -6.91 4.99 -12.69
C ASP A 9 -7.45 4.23 -11.47
N LEU A 10 -6.70 4.25 -10.36
CA LEU A 10 -7.16 3.70 -9.06
C LEU A 10 -8.41 4.41 -8.54
N ALA A 11 -8.59 5.71 -8.81
CA ALA A 11 -9.79 6.43 -8.42
C ALA A 11 -11.04 6.02 -9.22
N ARG A 12 -10.84 5.44 -10.41
CA ARG A 12 -11.91 5.04 -11.34
C ARG A 12 -12.31 3.57 -11.22
N VAL A 13 -11.59 2.77 -10.42
CA VAL A 13 -11.93 1.35 -10.23
C VAL A 13 -13.33 1.20 -9.66
N GLU A 14 -14.02 0.17 -10.13
CA GLU A 14 -15.31 -0.22 -9.57
C GLU A 14 -15.12 -0.71 -8.13
N PRO A 15 -16.10 -0.46 -7.24
CA PRO A 15 -16.09 -1.02 -5.90
C PRO A 15 -15.94 -2.53 -5.93
N ALA A 16 -15.12 -3.08 -5.05
CA ALA A 16 -15.06 -4.51 -4.78
C ALA A 16 -15.34 -4.71 -3.29
N GLU A 17 -16.51 -5.24 -2.94
CA GLU A 17 -16.97 -5.43 -1.54
C GLU A 17 -15.87 -5.99 -0.63
N GLY A 18 -15.33 -5.14 0.26
CA GLY A 18 -14.27 -5.46 1.21
C GLY A 18 -12.94 -5.95 0.60
N GLY A 19 -12.75 -5.78 -0.70
CA GLY A 19 -11.69 -6.44 -1.46
C GLY A 19 -10.41 -5.63 -1.59
N TRP A 20 -10.40 -4.35 -1.20
CA TRP A 20 -9.22 -3.49 -1.31
C TRP A 20 -8.45 -3.40 0.00
N PHE A 21 -7.13 -3.53 -0.11
CA PHE A 21 -6.17 -3.24 0.95
C PHE A 21 -5.30 -2.07 0.48
N THR A 22 -5.17 -1.07 1.34
CA THR A 22 -4.27 0.07 1.12
C THR A 22 -3.30 0.16 2.29
N VAL A 23 -2.01 0.25 1.99
CA VAL A 23 -0.96 0.46 2.99
C VAL A 23 -0.15 1.68 2.59
N TYR A 24 0.08 2.59 3.53
CA TYR A 24 1.01 3.69 3.44
C TYR A 24 2.13 3.47 4.45
N LEU A 25 3.36 3.66 4.01
CA LEU A 25 4.57 3.49 4.82
C LEU A 25 5.41 4.75 4.77
N ASN A 26 5.87 5.17 5.93
CA ASN A 26 7.06 5.97 6.10
C ASN A 26 8.27 5.03 6.14
N THR A 27 9.23 5.20 5.25
CA THR A 27 10.46 4.38 5.20
C THR A 27 11.68 5.10 5.77
N ARG A 28 11.52 6.34 6.28
CA ARG A 28 12.57 7.07 7.02
C ARG A 28 12.76 6.50 8.41
N TRP A 29 13.35 5.32 8.49
CA TRP A 29 13.60 4.65 9.76
C TRP A 29 15.00 4.94 10.29
N SER A 30 15.03 5.35 11.55
CA SER A 30 16.26 5.67 12.29
C SER A 30 16.90 4.44 12.96
N SER A 31 16.16 3.34 13.10
CA SER A 31 16.63 2.14 13.80
C SER A 31 15.93 0.86 13.33
N GLU A 32 16.58 -0.30 13.52
CA GLU A 32 15.96 -1.61 13.29
C GLU A 32 14.68 -1.83 14.10
N LYS A 33 14.64 -1.36 15.35
CA LYS A 33 13.45 -1.42 16.20
C LYS A 33 12.26 -0.67 15.59
N GLU A 34 12.51 0.41 14.87
CA GLU A 34 11.46 1.16 14.17
C GLU A 34 10.90 0.37 13.00
N ARG A 35 11.78 -0.23 12.19
CA ARG A 35 11.37 -1.08 11.05
C ARG A 35 10.56 -2.29 11.50
N GLU A 36 10.99 -2.93 12.59
CA GLU A 36 10.30 -4.06 13.18
C GLU A 36 8.90 -3.67 13.69
N ARG A 37 8.76 -2.52 14.35
CA ARG A 37 7.46 -2.01 14.79
C ARG A 37 6.51 -1.77 13.62
N VAL A 38 7.00 -1.22 12.51
CA VAL A 38 6.19 -1.02 11.30
C VAL A 38 5.73 -2.36 10.72
N ARG A 39 6.63 -3.36 10.64
CA ARG A 39 6.27 -4.71 10.18
C ARG A 39 5.13 -5.31 11.01
N ILE A 40 5.24 -5.24 12.34
CA ILE A 40 4.24 -5.76 13.27
C ILE A 40 2.92 -4.98 13.11
N PHE A 41 2.98 -3.65 13.02
CA PHE A 41 1.82 -2.80 12.82
C PHE A 41 1.06 -3.17 11.55
N VAL A 42 1.74 -3.28 10.41
CA VAL A 42 1.11 -3.61 9.13
C VAL A 42 0.45 -4.99 9.20
N LYS A 43 1.17 -5.99 9.71
CA LYS A 43 0.64 -7.35 9.88
C LYS A 43 -0.62 -7.39 10.75
N SER A 44 -0.61 -6.69 11.89
CA SER A 44 -1.78 -6.63 12.78
C SER A 44 -2.98 -6.02 12.07
N ARG A 45 -2.77 -4.88 11.38
CA ARG A 45 -3.86 -4.17 10.71
C ARG A 45 -4.41 -4.91 9.50
N LEU A 46 -3.58 -5.58 8.71
CA LEU A 46 -4.05 -6.42 7.59
C LEU A 46 -4.88 -7.60 8.11
N ARG A 47 -4.48 -8.19 9.23
CA ARG A 47 -5.26 -9.26 9.88
C ARG A 47 -6.61 -8.74 10.38
N GLU A 48 -6.65 -7.60 11.06
CA GLU A 48 -7.90 -6.94 11.50
C GLU A 48 -8.82 -6.65 10.32
N CYS A 49 -8.28 -6.03 9.27
CA CYS A 49 -9.00 -5.80 8.02
C CYS A 49 -9.56 -7.08 7.42
N GLY A 50 -8.86 -8.18 7.60
CA GLY A 50 -9.31 -9.47 7.10
C GLY A 50 -10.44 -10.11 7.84
N GLN A 51 -10.54 -9.87 9.14
CA GLN A 51 -11.67 -10.31 9.97
C GLN A 51 -12.93 -9.50 9.67
N GLN A 52 -12.76 -8.27 9.16
CA GLN A 52 -13.85 -7.35 8.83
C GLN A 52 -14.32 -7.47 7.38
N ALA A 53 -13.64 -8.27 6.55
CA ALA A 53 -14.02 -8.47 5.15
C ALA A 53 -15.37 -9.19 5.04
N ALA A 54 -16.14 -8.84 3.99
CA ALA A 54 -17.50 -9.33 3.79
C ALA A 54 -17.59 -10.86 3.70
N GLU A 55 -16.53 -11.53 3.20
CA GLU A 55 -16.46 -12.99 3.10
C GLU A 55 -15.21 -13.54 3.81
N PRO A 56 -15.38 -14.15 4.99
CA PRO A 56 -14.32 -14.92 5.64
C PRO A 56 -13.85 -16.06 4.73
N GLY A 57 -12.52 -16.19 4.54
CA GLY A 57 -11.94 -17.25 3.71
C GLY A 57 -11.88 -16.97 2.21
N ASP A 58 -12.06 -15.73 1.77
CA ASP A 58 -11.78 -15.35 0.38
C ASP A 58 -10.27 -15.50 0.09
N ARG A 59 -9.91 -16.62 -0.54
CA ARG A 59 -8.53 -16.96 -0.93
C ARG A 59 -7.84 -15.85 -1.71
N ARG A 60 -8.56 -15.11 -2.56
CA ARG A 60 -7.94 -14.01 -3.34
C ARG A 60 -7.59 -12.84 -2.44
N ALA A 61 -8.43 -12.54 -1.45
CA ALA A 61 -8.13 -11.51 -0.47
C ALA A 61 -6.95 -11.90 0.43
N GLU A 62 -6.84 -13.18 0.79
CA GLU A 62 -5.67 -13.73 1.51
C GLU A 62 -4.40 -13.58 0.68
N GLU A 63 -4.40 -14.01 -0.58
CA GLU A 63 -3.27 -13.86 -1.51
C GLU A 63 -2.84 -12.38 -1.66
N ALA A 64 -3.80 -11.45 -1.72
CA ALA A 64 -3.51 -10.02 -1.78
C ALA A 64 -2.82 -9.50 -0.51
N ARG A 65 -3.25 -9.96 0.67
CA ARG A 65 -2.60 -9.61 1.95
C ARG A 65 -1.21 -10.19 2.04
N ASP A 66 -1.03 -11.46 1.67
CA ASP A 66 0.28 -12.12 1.69
C ASP A 66 1.27 -11.38 0.78
N ARG A 67 0.83 -10.94 -0.42
CA ARG A 67 1.68 -10.11 -1.30
C ARG A 67 2.05 -8.77 -0.67
N ILE A 68 1.14 -8.12 0.07
CA ILE A 68 1.46 -6.88 0.80
C ILE A 68 2.44 -7.15 1.95
N GLU A 69 2.20 -8.18 2.77
CA GLU A 69 3.08 -8.55 3.88
C GLU A 69 4.49 -8.88 3.38
N GLU A 70 4.57 -9.62 2.28
CA GLU A 70 5.82 -9.94 1.61
C GLU A 70 6.57 -8.70 1.13
N TYR A 71 5.85 -7.77 0.50
CA TYR A 71 6.42 -6.51 0.05
C TYR A 71 6.98 -5.70 1.22
N VAL A 72 6.18 -5.54 2.28
CA VAL A 72 6.54 -4.80 3.48
C VAL A 72 7.77 -5.44 4.14
N ARG A 73 7.85 -6.77 4.16
CA ARG A 73 9.00 -7.52 4.68
C ARG A 73 10.28 -7.15 3.93
N GLN A 74 10.26 -7.14 2.60
CA GLN A 74 11.42 -6.79 1.77
C GLN A 74 11.86 -5.33 1.98
N VAL A 75 10.90 -4.39 2.08
CA VAL A 75 11.18 -2.98 2.36
C VAL A 75 11.82 -2.82 3.75
N VAL A 76 11.22 -3.45 4.78
CA VAL A 76 11.75 -3.44 6.17
C VAL A 76 13.15 -4.04 6.24
N ALA A 77 13.41 -5.10 5.47
CA ALA A 77 14.73 -5.73 5.37
C ALA A 77 15.75 -4.88 4.59
N ARG A 78 15.32 -3.77 3.95
CA ARG A 78 16.13 -2.96 3.00
C ARG A 78 16.61 -3.74 1.78
N GLU A 79 15.85 -4.75 1.39
CA GLU A 79 16.09 -5.52 0.16
C GLU A 79 15.43 -4.86 -1.05
N ARG A 80 14.60 -3.82 -0.83
CA ARG A 80 13.79 -3.17 -1.84
C ARG A 80 13.50 -1.71 -1.50
N ASP A 81 13.47 -0.86 -2.54
CA ASP A 81 12.99 0.53 -2.51
C ASP A 81 13.63 1.44 -1.44
N GLU A 82 14.90 1.18 -1.05
CA GLU A 82 15.60 1.95 -0.01
C GLU A 82 15.79 3.43 -0.37
N GLU A 83 15.74 3.78 -1.67
CA GLU A 83 15.88 5.16 -2.16
C GLU A 83 14.63 6.04 -1.95
N TYR A 84 13.50 5.44 -1.56
CA TYR A 84 12.23 6.14 -1.37
C TYR A 84 11.93 6.34 0.10
N ASP A 85 11.32 7.48 0.43
CA ASP A 85 10.94 7.87 1.80
C ASP A 85 9.48 7.51 2.13
N GLY A 86 8.67 7.28 1.10
CA GLY A 86 7.27 6.91 1.22
C GLY A 86 6.88 5.84 0.20
N ILE A 87 6.22 4.79 0.68
CA ILE A 87 5.68 3.72 -0.16
C ILE A 87 4.18 3.59 0.10
N ALA A 88 3.38 3.51 -0.96
CA ALA A 88 1.98 3.12 -0.88
C ALA A 88 1.71 1.87 -1.70
N LEU A 89 0.98 0.93 -1.11
CA LEU A 89 0.57 -0.34 -1.72
C LEU A 89 -0.95 -0.36 -1.83
N PHE A 90 -1.45 -0.73 -3.00
CA PHE A 90 -2.88 -0.92 -3.27
C PHE A 90 -3.08 -2.31 -3.84
N ALA A 91 -3.78 -3.17 -3.12
CA ALA A 91 -4.05 -4.52 -3.60
C ALA A 91 -5.55 -4.82 -3.58
N CYS A 92 -6.02 -5.48 -4.64
CA CYS A 92 -7.34 -6.07 -4.69
C CYS A 92 -7.26 -7.48 -5.29
N GLY A 93 -7.43 -8.49 -4.45
CA GLY A 93 -7.39 -9.88 -4.89
C GLY A 93 -8.45 -10.21 -5.92
N ARG A 94 -9.68 -9.70 -5.73
CA ARG A 94 -10.82 -9.95 -6.64
C ARG A 94 -10.59 -9.39 -8.04
N GLN A 95 -9.91 -8.25 -8.13
CA GLN A 95 -9.60 -7.58 -9.40
C GLN A 95 -8.19 -7.90 -9.92
N GLY A 96 -7.40 -8.72 -9.20
CA GLY A 96 -6.03 -9.05 -9.57
C GLY A 96 -5.07 -7.85 -9.56
N VAL A 97 -5.40 -6.79 -8.82
CA VAL A 97 -4.62 -5.55 -8.78
C VAL A 97 -3.58 -5.63 -7.67
N PHE A 98 -2.34 -5.26 -7.98
CA PHE A 98 -1.29 -5.00 -7.00
C PHE A 98 -0.43 -3.84 -7.49
N GLU A 99 -0.69 -2.64 -6.97
CA GLU A 99 -0.02 -1.42 -7.38
C GLU A 99 0.87 -0.89 -6.26
N VAL A 100 2.04 -0.40 -6.67
CA VAL A 100 3.01 0.22 -5.77
C VAL A 100 3.31 1.63 -6.25
N LEU A 101 3.16 2.58 -5.34
CA LEU A 101 3.55 3.96 -5.49
C LEU A 101 4.76 4.23 -4.61
N ARG A 102 5.80 4.81 -5.21
CA ARG A 102 7.06 5.15 -4.54
C ARG A 102 7.24 6.66 -4.58
N CYS A 103 7.69 7.26 -3.48
CA CYS A 103 7.86 8.70 -3.37
C CYS A 103 9.02 9.07 -2.46
N HIS A 104 9.66 10.21 -2.72
CA HIS A 104 10.65 10.82 -1.83
C HIS A 104 10.00 11.69 -0.72
N ILE A 105 8.67 11.70 -0.64
CA ILE A 105 7.91 12.33 0.44
C ILE A 105 7.38 11.20 1.33
N PRO A 106 7.71 11.19 2.63
CA PRO A 106 7.23 10.15 3.53
C PRO A 106 5.73 10.23 3.73
N PHE A 107 5.07 9.08 3.69
CA PHE A 107 3.67 8.97 4.10
C PHE A 107 3.55 8.88 5.62
N ARG A 108 2.33 9.00 6.14
CA ARG A 108 2.02 8.58 7.49
C ARG A 108 1.64 7.10 7.46
N ASP A 109 2.25 6.29 8.32
CA ASP A 109 1.92 4.87 8.45
C ASP A 109 0.41 4.68 8.67
N GLU A 110 -0.22 4.02 7.71
CA GLU A 110 -1.67 3.79 7.71
C GLU A 110 -1.98 2.50 6.94
N VAL A 111 -2.89 1.71 7.47
CA VAL A 111 -3.44 0.54 6.79
C VAL A 111 -4.95 0.69 6.79
N ALA A 112 -5.55 0.57 5.61
CA ALA A 112 -6.98 0.69 5.41
C ALA A 112 -7.49 -0.44 4.52
N CYS A 113 -8.74 -0.82 4.74
CA CYS A 113 -9.48 -1.75 3.91
C CYS A 113 -10.88 -1.22 3.65
N GLY A 114 -11.46 -1.63 2.53
CA GLY A 114 -12.82 -1.25 2.16
C GLY A 114 -13.13 -1.62 0.73
N ASP A 115 -14.18 -1.00 0.19
CA ASP A 115 -14.66 -1.33 -1.16
C ASP A 115 -13.87 -0.65 -2.26
N ARG A 116 -13.03 0.33 -1.92
CA ARG A 116 -12.24 1.15 -2.85
C ARG A 116 -10.84 1.40 -2.29
N PRO A 117 -9.83 1.65 -3.14
CA PRO A 117 -8.51 2.04 -2.68
C PRO A 117 -8.57 3.38 -1.94
N PHE A 118 -7.84 3.49 -0.84
CA PHE A 118 -7.84 4.68 -0.01
C PHE A 118 -6.80 5.68 -0.49
N LEU A 119 -7.16 6.59 -1.40
CA LEU A 119 -6.21 7.43 -2.13
C LEU A 119 -5.84 8.76 -1.45
N ARG A 120 -6.28 8.99 -0.21
CA ARG A 120 -6.19 10.31 0.44
C ARG A 120 -4.75 10.86 0.53
N GLN A 121 -3.82 10.06 1.07
CA GLN A 121 -2.43 10.50 1.23
C GLN A 121 -1.71 10.56 -0.13
N ALA A 122 -1.96 9.57 -0.99
CA ALA A 122 -1.40 9.53 -2.35
C ALA A 122 -1.80 10.77 -3.18
N ALA A 123 -3.08 11.15 -3.15
CA ALA A 123 -3.57 12.35 -3.82
C ALA A 123 -2.89 13.60 -3.24
N ARG A 124 -2.84 13.73 -1.91
CA ARG A 124 -2.18 14.87 -1.26
C ARG A 124 -0.73 15.05 -1.71
N VAL A 125 0.04 13.97 -1.76
CA VAL A 125 1.46 14.00 -2.18
C VAL A 125 1.60 14.37 -3.66
N LEU A 126 0.66 13.96 -4.53
CA LEU A 126 0.65 14.43 -5.92
C LEU A 126 0.34 15.92 -6.05
N TRP A 127 -0.65 16.42 -5.29
CA TRP A 127 -1.06 17.82 -5.33
C TRP A 127 0.03 18.75 -4.76
N GLU A 128 0.74 18.32 -3.71
CA GLU A 128 1.85 19.07 -3.12
C GLU A 128 3.17 18.89 -3.91
N GLY A 129 3.24 17.89 -4.78
CA GLY A 129 4.48 17.38 -5.36
C GLY A 129 4.50 17.39 -6.89
N GLU A 130 4.47 18.57 -7.52
CA GLU A 130 4.87 18.74 -8.95
C GLU A 130 6.34 18.34 -9.23
N ARG A 131 7.11 17.82 -8.26
CA ARG A 131 8.56 17.53 -8.40
C ARG A 131 9.09 16.19 -7.86
N GLY A 132 8.29 15.22 -7.40
CA GLY A 132 8.88 14.10 -6.63
C GLY A 132 8.18 12.73 -6.60
N VAL A 133 7.19 12.46 -7.45
CA VAL A 133 6.46 11.18 -7.39
C VAL A 133 6.78 10.31 -8.60
N LEU A 134 7.51 9.20 -8.37
CA LEU A 134 7.81 8.19 -9.38
C LEU A 134 6.91 6.98 -9.19
N ALA A 135 5.96 6.77 -10.09
CA ALA A 135 5.21 5.53 -10.15
C ALA A 135 5.89 4.55 -11.09
N GLN A 136 6.43 3.46 -10.54
CA GLN A 136 6.93 2.35 -11.34
C GLN A 136 5.98 1.15 -11.21
N VAL A 137 5.67 0.53 -12.35
CA VAL A 137 4.80 -0.65 -12.48
C VAL A 137 5.59 -1.88 -12.04
N GLY A 138 5.08 -2.62 -11.04
CA GLY A 138 5.55 -3.96 -10.73
C GLY A 138 4.72 -4.97 -11.51
N ALA A 139 5.39 -5.77 -12.34
CA ALA A 139 4.81 -6.98 -12.94
C ALA A 139 4.67 -8.10 -11.89
#